data_AF-A7TAA9-F1
#
_entry.id   AF-A7TAA9-F1
#
_cell.length_a   1.000
_cell.length_b   1.000
_cell.length_c   1.000
_cell.angle_alpha   90.00
_cell.angle_beta   90.00
_cell.angle_gamma   90.00
#
_symmetry.space_group_name_H-M   'P 1'
#
loop_
_entity.id
_entity.type
_entity.pdbx_description
1 polymer ?
#
loop_
_entity_poly.entity_id
_entity_poly.type
_entity_poly.pdbx_seq_one_letter_code
_entity_poly.pdbx_strand_id
1 'polypeptide(L)'
;VALHDPLTGCGNRLLMDERLNNQIARAKRNNEAFSLLSIDLDDFKPVNDEYGHQTGDIVLKEVVARLQASIRESDLLVRTGGDEFLIIFSSAVNADTICQKLA
;
A
#
# COMPACT_ATOMS: atom_id res chain seq x y z
N VAL A 1 9.84 6.30 17.07
CA VAL A 1 9.78 5.16 16.12
C VAL A 1 9.46 5.72 14.74
N ALA A 2 10.12 5.26 13.68
CA ALA A 2 9.83 5.74 12.32
C ALA A 2 8.47 5.20 11.84
N LEU A 3 7.67 6.04 11.16
CA LEU A 3 6.34 5.69 10.63
C LEU A 3 6.37 5.31 9.13
N HIS A 4 7.52 5.43 8.50
CA HIS A 4 7.71 5.16 7.08
C HIS A 4 8.69 4.01 6.88
N ASP A 5 8.49 3.27 5.79
CA ASP A 5 9.41 2.24 5.32
C ASP A 5 10.71 2.92 4.82
N PRO A 6 11.88 2.53 5.33
CA PRO A 6 13.13 3.21 5.00
C PRO A 6 13.58 2.98 3.54
N LEU A 7 13.13 1.91 2.89
CA LEU A 7 13.50 1.62 1.50
C LEU A 7 12.69 2.44 0.50
N THR A 8 11.37 2.44 0.68
CA THR A 8 10.41 2.95 -0.30
C THR A 8 9.80 4.30 0.08
N GLY A 9 9.87 4.68 1.36
CA GLY A 9 9.30 5.92 1.87
C GLY A 9 7.78 5.91 2.06
N CYS A 10 7.07 4.83 1.68
CA CYS A 10 5.65 4.69 1.98
C CYS A 10 5.40 4.45 3.48
N GLY A 11 4.14 4.37 3.90
CA GLY A 11 3.81 4.02 5.28
C GLY A 11 4.37 2.64 5.66
N ASN A 12 4.69 2.46 6.93
CA ASN A 12 4.99 1.13 7.48
C ASN A 12 3.83 0.59 8.30
N ARG A 13 3.95 -0.66 8.76
CA ARG A 13 2.91 -1.33 9.57
C ARG A 13 2.45 -0.54 10.80
N LEU A 14 3.34 0.20 11.44
CA LEU A 14 2.96 1.04 12.59
C LEU A 14 2.02 2.18 12.18
N LEU A 15 2.32 2.86 11.07
CA LEU A 15 1.45 3.91 10.52
C LEU A 15 0.11 3.33 10.04
N MET A 16 0.12 2.13 9.47
CA MET A 16 -1.09 1.42 9.06
C MET A 16 -2.04 1.20 10.24
N ASP A 17 -1.54 0.65 11.35
CA ASP A 17 -2.36 0.35 12.52
C ASP A 17 -2.99 1.64 13.09
N GLU A 18 -2.22 2.72 13.17
CA GLU A 18 -2.72 4.03 13.61
C GLU A 18 -3.81 4.56 12.67
N ARG A 19 -3.55 4.55 11.36
CA ARG A 19 -4.47 5.11 10.36
C ARG A 19 -5.74 4.28 10.20
N LEU A 20 -5.64 2.96 10.27
CA LEU A 20 -6.78 2.06 10.19
C LEU A 20 -7.73 2.27 11.38
N ASN A 21 -7.19 2.37 12.60
CA ASN A 21 -8.00 2.66 13.79
C ASN A 21 -8.74 4.00 13.66
N ASN A 22 -8.07 5.04 13.17
CA ASN A 22 -8.68 6.34 12.91
C ASN A 22 -9.80 6.26 11.85
N GLN A 23 -9.58 5.53 10.76
CA GLN A 23 -10.59 5.37 9.70
C GLN A 23 -11.81 4.57 10.20
N ILE A 24 -11.61 3.50 10.97
CA ILE A 24 -12.71 2.74 11.59
C ILE A 24 -13.54 3.65 12.50
N ALA A 25 -12.89 4.45 13.35
CA ALA A 25 -13.60 5.36 14.25
C ALA A 25 -14.39 6.44 13.49
N ARG A 26 -13.81 6.98 12.41
CA ARG A 26 -14.47 7.95 11.53
C ARG A 26 -15.68 7.34 10.81
N ALA A 27 -15.50 6.18 10.19
CA ALA A 27 -16.55 5.44 9.50
C ALA A 27 -17.76 5.18 10.40
N LYS A 28 -17.52 4.70 11.64
CA LYS A 28 -18.56 4.49 12.64
C LYS A 28 -19.30 5.77 13.03
N ARG A 29 -18.57 6.88 13.21
CA ARG A 29 -19.16 8.17 13.62
C ARG A 29 -20.05 8.77 12.53
N ASN A 30 -19.61 8.66 11.27
CA ASN A 30 -20.26 9.30 10.13
C ASN A 30 -21.26 8.40 9.41
N ASN A 31 -21.36 7.13 9.82
CA ASN A 31 -22.08 6.09 9.07
C ASN A 31 -21.61 5.98 7.61
N GLU A 32 -20.29 6.05 7.42
CA GLU A 32 -19.61 5.96 6.13
C GLU A 32 -18.86 4.63 6.00
N ALA A 33 -18.61 4.20 4.76
CA ALA A 33 -17.78 3.04 4.46
C ALA A 33 -16.43 3.48 3.86
N PHE A 34 -15.42 2.63 4.03
CA PHE A 34 -14.11 2.77 3.42
C PHE A 34 -13.64 1.42 2.87
N SER A 35 -12.68 1.43 1.95
CA SER A 35 -12.16 0.22 1.33
C SER A 35 -10.70 -0.02 1.72
N LEU A 36 -10.30 -1.29 1.69
CA LEU A 36 -8.91 -1.73 1.79
C LEU A 36 -8.56 -2.51 0.53
N LEU A 37 -7.32 -2.38 0.08
CA LEU A 37 -6.74 -3.24 -0.96
C LEU A 37 -5.46 -3.86 -0.42
N SER A 38 -5.37 -5.18 -0.46
CA SER A 38 -4.17 -5.94 -0.19
C SER A 38 -3.49 -6.31 -1.50
N ILE A 39 -2.18 -6.15 -1.57
CA ILE A 39 -1.38 -6.40 -2.77
C ILE A 39 -0.20 -7.29 -2.35
N ASP A 40 0.02 -8.34 -3.12
CA ASP A 40 1.20 -9.21 -3.05
C ASP A 40 1.84 -9.23 -4.45
N LEU A 41 3.17 -9.16 -4.53
CA LEU A 41 3.85 -9.18 -5.81
C LEU A 41 4.14 -10.62 -6.24
N ASP A 42 3.45 -11.06 -7.29
CA ASP A 42 3.71 -12.36 -7.89
C ASP A 42 5.17 -12.51 -8.31
N ASP A 43 5.77 -13.65 -7.96
CA ASP A 43 7.13 -14.04 -8.36
C ASP A 43 8.24 -13.01 -8.01
N PHE A 44 8.06 -12.23 -6.95
CA PHE A 44 9.11 -11.28 -6.52
C PHE A 44 10.40 -11.96 -6.01
N LYS A 45 10.28 -13.13 -5.37
CA LYS A 45 11.45 -13.89 -4.90
C LYS A 45 12.40 -14.30 -6.05
N PRO A 46 11.92 -14.88 -7.17
CA PRO A 46 12.73 -15.10 -8.37
C PRO A 46 13.53 -13.87 -8.84
N VAL A 47 12.95 -12.66 -8.77
CA VAL A 47 13.68 -11.43 -9.12
C VAL A 47 14.90 -11.22 -8.22
N ASN A 48 14.75 -11.42 -6.91
CA ASN A 48 15.87 -11.34 -5.97
C ASN A 48 16.91 -12.44 -6.21
N ASP A 49 16.45 -13.67 -6.48
CA ASP A 49 17.31 -14.83 -6.64
C ASP A 49 18.14 -14.75 -7.95
N GLU A 50 17.57 -14.21 -9.03
CA GLU A 50 18.22 -14.11 -10.35
C GLU A 50 19.02 -12.82 -10.53
N TYR A 51 18.52 -11.69 -10.02
CA TYR A 51 19.09 -10.35 -10.28
C TYR A 51 19.66 -9.66 -9.03
N GLY A 52 19.58 -10.32 -7.86
CA GLY A 52 20.08 -9.82 -6.59
C GLY A 52 19.15 -8.81 -5.89
N HIS A 53 19.32 -8.69 -4.58
CA HIS A 53 18.47 -7.84 -3.72
C HIS A 53 18.45 -6.36 -4.11
N GLN A 54 19.54 -5.81 -4.66
CA GLN A 54 19.55 -4.42 -5.14
C GLN A 54 18.56 -4.19 -6.28
N THR A 55 18.37 -5.19 -7.14
CA THR A 55 17.37 -5.14 -8.21
C THR A 55 15.96 -5.25 -7.64
N GLY A 56 15.76 -6.15 -6.66
CA GLY A 56 14.49 -6.23 -5.93
C GLY A 56 14.12 -4.90 -5.26
N ASP A 57 15.08 -4.22 -4.65
CA ASP A 57 14.90 -2.90 -4.05
C ASP A 57 14.44 -1.84 -5.07
N ILE A 58 14.97 -1.88 -6.29
CA ILE A 58 14.56 -0.99 -7.38
C ILE A 58 13.12 -1.30 -7.80
N VAL A 59 12.76 -2.58 -7.94
CA VAL A 59 11.41 -3.01 -8.27
C VAL A 59 10.41 -2.53 -7.20
N LEU A 60 10.72 -2.71 -5.92
CA LEU A 60 9.85 -2.26 -4.82
C LEU A 60 9.62 -0.74 -4.84
N LYS A 61 10.67 0.05 -5.11
CA LYS A 61 10.56 1.51 -5.25
C LYS A 61 9.67 1.91 -6.43
N GLU A 62 9.83 1.23 -7.57
CA GLU A 62 9.01 1.48 -8.77
C GLU A 62 7.54 1.09 -8.53
N VAL A 63 7.28 -0.03 -7.87
CA VAL A 63 5.92 -0.44 -7.45
C VAL A 63 5.29 0.64 -6.59
N VAL A 64 5.99 1.12 -5.56
CA VAL A 64 5.47 2.19 -4.70
C VAL A 64 5.18 3.46 -5.50
N ALA A 65 6.06 3.87 -6.42
CA ALA A 65 5.85 5.03 -7.27
C ALA A 65 4.58 4.90 -8.14
N ARG A 66 4.36 3.73 -8.76
CA ARG A 66 3.16 3.46 -9.58
C ARG A 66 1.89 3.42 -8.76
N LEU A 67 1.92 2.75 -7.60
CA LEU A 67 0.79 2.68 -6.69
C LEU A 67 0.41 4.06 -6.18
N GLN A 68 1.39 4.87 -5.76
CA GLN A 68 1.15 6.25 -5.32
C GLN A 68 0.52 7.12 -6.42
N ALA A 69 0.95 6.97 -7.68
CA ALA A 69 0.37 7.70 -8.80
C ALA A 69 -1.09 7.29 -9.10
N SER A 70 -1.50 6.09 -8.69
CA SER A 70 -2.85 5.55 -8.93
C SER A 70 -3.89 5.95 -7.88
N ILE A 71 -3.44 6.42 -6.72
CA ILE A 71 -4.28 6.77 -5.55
C ILE A 71 -4.29 8.26 -5.28
N ARG A 72 -5.22 8.70 -4.42
CA ARG A 72 -5.30 10.11 -4.00
C ARG A 72 -4.38 10.36 -2.82
N GLU A 73 -4.01 11.61 -2.59
CA GLU A 73 -3.22 12.03 -1.41
C GLU A 73 -3.89 11.67 -0.07
N SER A 74 -5.22 11.60 -0.05
CA SER A 74 -6.00 11.18 1.14
C SER A 74 -5.92 9.68 1.43
N ASP A 75 -5.47 8.88 0.47
CA ASP A 75 -5.33 7.43 0.61
C ASP A 75 -3.94 7.12 1.16
N LEU A 76 -3.80 5.99 1.85
CA LEU A 76 -2.53 5.60 2.46
C LEU A 76 -2.01 4.32 1.81
N LEU A 77 -0.85 4.40 1.17
CA LEU A 77 -0.06 3.23 0.79
C LEU A 77 0.92 2.85 1.90
N VAL A 78 0.94 1.57 2.22
CA VAL A 78 1.77 0.98 3.26
C VAL A 78 2.47 -0.25 2.72
N ARG A 79 3.74 -0.47 3.10
CA ARG A 79 4.43 -1.75 2.98
C ARG A 79 4.31 -2.52 4.29
N THR A 80 3.69 -3.70 4.24
CA THR A 80 3.41 -4.54 5.41
C THR A 80 4.42 -5.67 5.59
N GLY A 81 5.05 -6.10 4.49
CA GLY A 81 6.02 -7.19 4.42
C GLY A 81 7.14 -6.93 3.41
N GLY A 82 7.78 -7.99 2.93
CA GLY A 82 8.85 -7.89 1.93
C GLY A 82 8.33 -7.34 0.60
N ASP A 83 7.38 -8.05 0.02
CA ASP A 83 6.68 -7.79 -1.24
C ASP A 83 5.20 -7.40 -1.04
N GLU A 84 4.73 -7.44 0.21
CA GLU A 84 3.33 -7.15 0.55
C GLU A 84 3.08 -5.65 0.78
N PHE A 85 2.01 -5.15 0.16
CA PHE A 85 1.53 -3.78 0.31
C PHE A 85 0.04 -3.75 0.68
N LEU A 86 -0.36 -2.66 1.32
CA LEU A 86 -1.75 -2.39 1.67
C LEU A 86 -2.11 -0.93 1.37
N ILE A 87 -3.28 -0.72 0.77
CA ILE A 87 -3.84 0.61 0.56
C ILE A 87 -5.09 0.79 1.41
N ILE A 88 -5.12 1.86 2.20
CA ILE A 88 -6.30 2.32 2.95
C ILE A 88 -6.92 3.48 2.17
N PHE A 89 -8.10 3.26 1.59
CA PHE A 89 -8.84 4.32 0.92
C PHE A 89 -9.65 5.14 1.94
N SER A 90 -9.66 6.46 1.81
CA SER A 90 -10.40 7.33 2.74
C SER A 90 -11.92 7.34 2.51
N SER A 91 -12.40 6.64 1.48
CA SER A 91 -13.80 6.42 1.12
C SER A 91 -13.97 5.05 0.47
N ALA A 92 -15.18 4.52 0.43
CA ALA A 92 -15.47 3.30 -0.33
C ALA A 92 -15.15 3.50 -1.81
N VAL A 93 -14.48 2.51 -2.40
CA VAL A 93 -14.09 2.47 -3.81
C VAL A 93 -14.56 1.14 -4.40
N ASN A 94 -15.03 1.17 -5.66
CA ASN A 94 -15.36 -0.04 -6.41
C ASN A 94 -14.08 -0.78 -6.83
N ALA A 95 -14.05 -2.09 -6.59
CA ALA A 95 -12.96 -2.98 -6.99
C ALA A 95 -12.63 -2.90 -8.48
N ASP A 96 -13.62 -2.85 -9.37
CA ASP A 96 -13.40 -2.76 -10.82
C ASP A 96 -12.61 -1.50 -11.20
N THR A 97 -12.91 -0.38 -10.54
CA THR A 97 -12.22 0.90 -10.74
C THR A 97 -10.77 0.85 -10.25
N ILE A 98 -10.49 0.08 -9.19
CA ILE A 98 -9.13 -0.12 -8.68
C ILE A 98 -8.32 -0.96 -9.67
N CYS A 99 -8.87 -2.11 -10.10
CA CYS A 99 -8.18 -3.00 -11.03
C CYS A 99 -7.82 -2.30 -12.35
N GLN A 100 -8.71 -1.46 -12.90
CA GLN A 100 -8.45 -0.69 -14.11
C GLN A 100 -7.35 0.37 -13.98
N LYS A 101 -7.09 0.86 -12.77
CA LYS A 101 -6.03 1.86 -12.52
C LYS A 101 -4.67 1.25 -12.29
N LEU A 102 -4.63 -0.03 -11.92
CA LEU A 102 -3.41 -0.77 -11.61
C LEU A 102 -2.90 -1.61 -12.78
N ALA A 103 -3.72 -1.79 -13.83
CA ALA A 103 -3.37 -2.41 -15.11
C ALA A 103 -2.78 -1.40 -16.10
#